data_AF-A0A3M7IJQ7-F1
#
_entry.id   AF-A0A3M7IJQ7-F1
#
_cell.length_a   1.000
_cell.length_b   1.000
_cell.length_c   1.000
_cell.angle_alpha   90.00
_cell.angle_beta   90.00
_cell.angle_gamma   90.00
#
_symmetry.space_group_name_H-M   'P 1'
#
loop_
_entity.id
_entity.type
_entity.pdbx_description
1 polymer ?
#
loop_
_entity_poly.entity_id
_entity_poly.type
_entity_poly.pdbx_seq_one_letter_code
_entity_poly.pdbx_strand_id
1 'polypeptide(L)'
;MLPTATRMSFFKNLFKEAGVKDVITLFHAPSVPASMRAHAILKQAAATAQSSATEDQASDHDNQSRLQRTDFNLAPGPYLSDSTDISNSDVQETPPTPDQLTSILDYLGPSKASTVVEEATGTSDALRKFNAKQQAFQRPVTVDWNNGRAVVGDDESELMRLVRTLPKETDQV
;
A
#
# COMPACT_ATOMS: atom_id res chain seq x y z
N MET A 1 33.05 -24.72 19.11
CA MET A 1 31.66 -24.93 18.65
C MET A 1 30.92 -23.62 18.92
N LEU A 2 30.60 -22.85 17.88
CA LEU A 2 29.89 -21.56 18.02
C LEU A 2 28.39 -21.83 18.22
N PRO A 3 27.72 -21.16 19.16
CA PRO A 3 26.26 -21.18 19.23
C PRO A 3 25.66 -20.29 18.12
N THR A 4 24.78 -20.90 17.33
CA THR A 4 23.93 -20.29 16.31
C THR A 4 23.05 -19.19 16.92
N ALA A 5 23.19 -17.97 16.44
CA ALA A 5 22.29 -16.87 16.77
C ALA A 5 20.90 -17.14 16.15
N THR A 6 19.92 -17.40 17.01
CA THR A 6 18.50 -17.43 16.63
C THR A 6 18.08 -16.00 16.28
N ARG A 7 17.76 -15.77 15.00
CA ARG A 7 17.18 -14.52 14.49
C ARG A 7 15.80 -14.34 15.12
N MET A 8 15.72 -13.53 16.17
CA MET A 8 14.47 -13.14 16.79
C MET A 8 13.71 -12.20 15.83
N SER A 9 12.59 -12.68 15.28
CA SER A 9 11.60 -11.86 14.58
C SER A 9 10.84 -10.98 15.59
N PHE A 10 11.31 -9.76 15.80
CA PHE A 10 10.77 -8.82 16.81
C PHE A 10 9.65 -7.88 16.34
N PHE A 11 9.03 -8.07 15.17
CA PHE A 11 8.03 -7.12 14.66
C PHE A 11 6.76 -7.73 14.04
N LYS A 12 6.21 -8.82 14.59
CA LYS A 12 5.00 -9.42 14.00
C LYS A 12 3.68 -9.22 14.75
N ASN A 13 3.64 -8.77 16.01
CA ASN A 13 2.41 -8.94 16.81
C ASN A 13 2.03 -7.78 17.76
N LEU A 14 2.18 -6.49 17.41
CA LEU A 14 1.72 -5.40 18.31
C LEU A 14 0.51 -4.56 17.85
N PHE A 15 -0.11 -4.83 16.69
CA PHE A 15 -1.27 -4.04 16.22
C PHE A 15 -2.39 -4.89 15.64
N LYS A 16 -2.79 -5.97 16.33
CA LYS A 16 -3.93 -6.80 15.91
C LYS A 16 -5.15 -6.69 16.82
N GLU A 17 -5.46 -5.48 17.29
CA GLU A 17 -6.74 -5.20 17.95
C GLU A 17 -7.32 -3.88 17.42
N ALA A 18 -8.54 -3.97 16.87
CA ALA A 18 -9.45 -2.91 16.40
C ALA A 18 -8.97 -1.99 15.25
N GLY A 19 -9.36 -2.32 14.01
CA GLY A 19 -9.53 -1.32 12.94
C GLY A 19 -8.28 -0.84 12.20
N VAL A 20 -7.30 -1.72 11.97
CA VAL A 20 -6.17 -1.37 11.08
C VAL A 20 -6.72 -1.25 9.66
N LYS A 21 -6.82 0.00 9.18
CA LYS A 21 -7.11 0.32 7.78
C LYS A 21 -6.15 -0.50 6.91
N ASP A 22 -6.67 -1.22 5.92
CA ASP A 22 -5.83 -1.90 4.94
C ASP A 22 -5.10 -0.85 4.10
N VAL A 23 -3.89 -0.48 4.53
CA VAL A 23 -3.11 0.57 3.87
C VAL A 23 -2.32 -0.07 2.73
N ILE A 24 -2.76 0.21 1.50
CA ILE A 24 -1.91 0.10 0.32
C ILE A 24 -1.24 1.46 0.11
N THR A 25 0.08 1.49 -0.06
CA THR A 25 0.81 2.72 -0.41
C THR A 25 1.42 2.56 -1.80
N LEU A 26 1.21 3.55 -2.66
CA LEU A 26 1.87 3.68 -3.96
C LEU A 26 2.94 4.78 -3.88
N PHE A 27 4.22 4.39 -3.94
CA PHE A 27 5.32 5.33 -4.17
C PHE A 27 5.44 5.61 -5.66
N HIS A 28 5.14 6.82 -6.11
CA HIS A 28 5.11 7.16 -7.54
C HIS A 28 5.83 8.48 -7.85
N ALA A 29 6.10 8.73 -9.14
CA ALA A 29 6.58 10.02 -9.63
C ALA A 29 5.78 10.42 -10.88
N PRO A 30 5.17 11.62 -10.95
CA PRO A 30 4.41 12.05 -12.12
C PRO A 30 5.22 12.11 -13.42
N SER A 31 6.54 12.32 -13.30
CA SER A 31 7.49 12.32 -14.42
C SER A 31 7.78 10.92 -14.99
N VAL A 32 7.34 9.85 -14.33
CA VAL A 32 7.58 8.46 -14.74
C VAL A 32 6.29 7.87 -15.34
N PRO A 33 6.25 7.49 -16.64
CA PRO A 33 5.05 6.95 -17.26
C PRO A 33 4.48 5.70 -16.58
N ALA A 34 5.34 4.79 -16.11
CA ALA A 34 4.92 3.60 -15.37
C ALA A 34 4.22 3.96 -14.05
N SER A 35 4.68 5.02 -13.36
CA SER A 35 4.04 5.51 -12.15
C SER A 35 2.61 6.00 -12.41
N MET A 36 2.39 6.71 -13.51
CA MET A 36 1.05 7.17 -13.88
C MET A 36 0.12 6.02 -14.26
N ARG A 37 0.63 4.98 -14.94
CA ARG A 37 -0.15 3.78 -15.27
C ARG A 37 -0.53 2.98 -14.03
N ALA A 38 0.41 2.72 -13.13
CA ALA A 38 0.14 2.07 -11.85
C ALA A 38 -0.94 2.81 -11.04
N HIS A 39 -0.83 4.13 -10.95
CA HIS A 39 -1.84 4.97 -10.29
C HIS A 39 -3.23 4.82 -10.95
N ALA A 40 -3.30 4.87 -12.29
CA ALA A 40 -4.57 4.71 -13.00
C ALA A 40 -5.21 3.33 -12.76
N ILE A 41 -4.41 2.25 -12.77
CA ILE A 41 -4.87 0.88 -12.51
C ILE A 41 -5.46 0.78 -11.09
N LEU A 42 -4.74 1.28 -10.08
CA LEU A 42 -5.20 1.23 -8.69
C LEU A 42 -6.47 2.06 -8.49
N LYS A 43 -6.56 3.25 -9.13
CA LYS A 43 -7.76 4.09 -9.09
C LYS A 43 -8.97 3.40 -9.71
N GLN A 44 -8.79 2.75 -10.86
CA GLN A 44 -9.85 1.99 -11.53
C GLN A 44 -10.30 0.78 -10.69
N ALA A 45 -9.34 0.07 -10.05
CA ALA A 45 -9.65 -1.04 -9.17
C ALA A 45 -10.48 -0.60 -7.96
N ALA A 46 -10.14 0.54 -7.34
CA ALA A 46 -10.90 1.11 -6.23
C ALA A 46 -12.33 1.51 -6.64
N ALA A 47 -12.49 2.20 -7.77
CA ALA A 47 -13.80 2.58 -8.29
C ALA A 47 -14.69 1.36 -8.61
N THR A 48 -14.08 0.29 -9.14
CA THR A 48 -14.78 -0.97 -9.43
C THR A 48 -15.27 -1.64 -8.13
N ALA A 49 -14.43 -1.68 -7.09
CA ALA A 49 -14.78 -2.25 -5.80
C ALA A 49 -15.94 -1.50 -5.13
N GLN A 50 -15.94 -0.17 -5.21
CA GLN A 50 -17.05 0.66 -4.70
C GLN A 50 -18.36 0.41 -5.47
N SER A 51 -18.28 0.30 -6.80
CA SER A 51 -19.46 0.05 -7.63
C SER A 51 -20.10 -1.32 -7.36
N SER A 52 -19.29 -2.37 -7.17
CA SER A 52 -19.81 -3.69 -6.80
C SER A 52 -20.44 -3.70 -5.41
N ALA A 53 -19.91 -2.93 -4.45
CA ALA A 53 -20.50 -2.83 -3.13
C ALA A 53 -21.89 -2.15 -3.17
N THR A 54 -22.07 -1.14 -4.02
CA THR A 54 -23.38 -0.47 -4.16
C THR A 54 -24.44 -1.33 -4.84
N GLU A 55 -24.06 -2.25 -5.72
CA GLU A 55 -25.00 -3.15 -6.41
C GLU A 55 -25.57 -4.20 -5.45
N ASP A 56 -24.73 -4.80 -4.60
CA ASP A 56 -25.15 -5.79 -3.60
C ASP A 56 -26.02 -5.17 -2.48
N GLN A 57 -25.76 -3.92 -2.11
CA GLN A 57 -26.53 -3.17 -1.08
C GLN A 57 -27.86 -2.62 -1.60
N ALA A 58 -28.04 -2.44 -2.92
CA ALA A 58 -29.30 -1.97 -3.50
C ALA A 58 -30.42 -3.04 -3.46
N SER A 59 -30.05 -4.32 -3.35
CA SER A 59 -31.00 -5.43 -3.24
C SER A 59 -31.65 -5.61 -1.86
N ASP A 60 -31.14 -4.96 -0.81
CA ASP A 60 -31.55 -5.18 0.60
C ASP A 60 -32.23 -3.95 1.24
N HIS A 61 -32.83 -3.10 0.41
CA HIS A 61 -33.42 -1.83 0.82
C HIS A 61 -34.92 -1.94 1.14
N ASP A 62 -35.27 -2.45 2.32
CA ASP A 62 -36.56 -2.12 2.97
C ASP A 62 -36.43 -1.71 4.46
N ASN A 63 -35.28 -1.94 5.12
CA ASN A 63 -35.15 -1.63 6.56
C ASN A 63 -33.95 -0.76 6.98
N GLN A 64 -33.04 -0.38 6.08
CA GLN A 64 -31.80 0.34 6.47
C GLN A 64 -31.80 1.87 6.26
N SER A 65 -32.89 2.48 5.79
CA SER A 65 -32.93 3.93 5.49
C SER A 65 -32.94 4.85 6.72
N ARG A 66 -32.77 4.35 7.95
CA ARG A 66 -32.90 5.15 9.19
C ARG A 66 -31.71 5.22 10.14
N LEU A 67 -30.57 4.55 9.92
CA LEU A 67 -29.54 4.44 10.98
C LEU A 67 -28.08 4.78 10.70
N GLN A 68 -27.65 5.22 9.51
CA GLN A 68 -26.29 5.76 9.36
C GLN A 68 -26.26 7.10 8.63
N ARG A 69 -26.48 8.16 9.42
CA ARG A 69 -25.95 9.50 9.15
C ARG A 69 -25.13 9.88 10.37
N THR A 70 -23.88 9.43 10.42
CA THR A 70 -22.88 9.98 11.34
C THR A 70 -21.85 10.72 10.51
N ASP A 71 -22.09 12.02 10.40
CA ASP A 71 -21.19 13.04 9.89
C ASP A 71 -19.84 12.96 10.64
N PHE A 72 -18.73 12.76 9.92
CA PHE A 72 -17.40 13.05 10.48
C PHE A 72 -16.96 14.45 10.08
N ASN A 73 -16.90 15.29 11.10
CA ASN A 73 -16.48 16.69 11.10
C ASN A 73 -14.97 16.79 10.75
N LEU A 74 -14.65 17.38 9.60
CA LEU A 74 -13.28 17.75 9.21
C LEU A 74 -12.94 19.11 9.82
N ALA A 75 -11.96 19.13 10.73
CA ALA A 75 -11.32 20.37 11.16
C ALA A 75 -10.56 20.99 9.96
N PRO A 76 -10.72 22.31 9.70
CA PRO A 76 -10.18 22.95 8.51
C PRO A 76 -8.68 23.22 8.67
N GLY A 77 -7.86 22.50 7.90
CA GLY A 77 -6.46 22.85 7.64
C GLY A 77 -6.35 23.59 6.30
N PRO A 78 -5.68 24.76 6.22
CA PRO A 78 -5.67 25.59 5.02
C PRO A 78 -4.57 25.12 4.08
N TYR A 79 -4.80 24.09 3.27
CA TYR A 79 -4.15 23.95 1.97
C TYR A 79 -5.07 23.15 1.04
N LEU A 80 -5.57 23.87 0.03
CA LEU A 80 -6.31 23.31 -1.10
C LEU A 80 -5.45 22.27 -1.82
N SER A 81 -5.99 21.06 -1.94
CA SER A 81 -6.11 20.40 -3.23
C SER A 81 -7.26 19.42 -3.15
N ASP A 82 -8.22 19.58 -4.06
CA ASP A 82 -9.34 18.69 -4.32
C ASP A 82 -8.85 17.24 -4.52
N SER A 83 -8.86 16.47 -3.44
CA SER A 83 -8.65 15.03 -3.43
C SER A 83 -9.93 14.38 -2.93
N THR A 84 -10.95 14.42 -3.78
CA THR A 84 -12.17 13.66 -3.56
C THR A 84 -11.83 12.17 -3.65
N ASP A 85 -11.66 11.55 -2.48
CA ASP A 85 -11.88 10.15 -2.18
C ASP A 85 -11.07 9.09 -2.99
N ILE A 86 -9.82 8.84 -2.56
CA ILE A 86 -9.02 7.65 -2.89
C ILE A 86 -9.12 6.67 -1.70
N SER A 87 -10.26 5.98 -1.54
CA SER A 87 -10.56 5.38 -0.24
C SER A 87 -9.62 4.27 0.28
N ASN A 88 -8.73 3.66 -0.53
CA ASN A 88 -7.86 2.57 -0.05
C ASN A 88 -6.39 2.58 -0.52
N SER A 89 -5.87 3.65 -1.15
CA SER A 89 -4.44 3.71 -1.50
C SER A 89 -3.83 5.08 -1.21
N ASP A 90 -2.81 5.12 -0.34
CA ASP A 90 -2.03 6.33 -0.07
C ASP A 90 -1.02 6.55 -1.20
N VAL A 91 -1.09 7.69 -1.88
CA VAL A 91 -0.27 8.01 -3.04
C VAL A 91 0.85 8.94 -2.59
N GLN A 92 2.10 8.47 -2.64
CA GLN A 92 3.27 9.18 -2.11
C GLN A 92 4.26 9.54 -3.20
N GLU A 93 4.52 10.85 -3.34
CA GLU A 93 5.59 11.38 -4.20
C GLU A 93 6.93 11.52 -3.46
N THR A 94 6.93 11.42 -2.13
CA THR A 94 8.16 11.37 -1.35
C THR A 94 8.74 9.96 -1.37
N PRO A 95 10.07 9.80 -1.33
CA PRO A 95 10.68 8.49 -1.16
C PRO A 95 10.28 7.88 0.20
N PRO A 96 10.34 6.54 0.35
CA PRO A 96 10.02 5.88 1.62
C PRO A 96 10.98 6.31 2.74
N THR A 97 10.58 6.15 3.99
CA THR A 97 11.55 6.19 5.10
C THR A 97 12.50 4.98 5.02
N PRO A 98 13.69 5.03 5.65
CA PRO A 98 14.59 3.88 5.67
C PRO A 98 13.97 2.60 6.27
N ASP A 99 13.09 2.74 7.26
CA ASP A 99 12.38 1.61 7.88
C ASP A 99 11.31 1.03 6.93
N GLN A 100 10.60 1.89 6.21
CA GLN A 100 9.70 1.47 5.14
C GLN A 100 10.45 0.74 4.03
N LEU A 101 11.61 1.24 3.60
CA LEU A 101 12.45 0.56 2.60
C LEU A 101 12.92 -0.81 3.09
N THR A 102 13.32 -0.91 4.36
CA THR A 102 13.70 -2.20 4.96
C THR A 102 12.57 -3.21 4.86
N SER A 103 11.35 -2.79 5.20
CA SER A 103 10.15 -3.63 5.12
C SER A 103 9.83 -4.05 3.68
N ILE A 104 9.93 -3.12 2.72
CA ILE A 104 9.74 -3.40 1.28
C ILE A 104 10.73 -4.45 0.78
N LEU A 105 12.01 -4.32 1.14
CA LEU A 105 13.05 -5.27 0.76
C LEU A 105 12.81 -6.65 1.40
N ASP A 106 12.30 -6.70 2.63
CA ASP A 106 11.92 -7.94 3.30
C ASP A 106 10.73 -8.63 2.59
N TYR A 107 9.74 -7.87 2.11
CA TYR A 107 8.60 -8.41 1.37
C TYR A 107 8.98 -8.97 -0.01
N LEU A 108 9.90 -8.31 -0.71
CA LEU A 108 10.35 -8.72 -2.05
C LEU A 108 11.44 -9.78 -2.02
N GLY A 109 12.17 -9.86 -0.90
CA GLY A 109 13.34 -10.72 -0.74
C GLY A 109 14.63 -10.12 -1.35
N PRO A 110 15.80 -10.60 -0.91
CA PRO A 110 17.09 -9.98 -1.21
C PRO A 110 17.45 -10.01 -2.70
N SER A 111 16.95 -10.97 -3.47
CA SER A 111 17.18 -11.09 -4.93
C SER A 111 16.53 -9.98 -5.75
N LYS A 112 15.61 -9.22 -5.15
CA LYS A 112 14.87 -8.11 -5.79
C LYS A 112 15.36 -6.74 -5.33
N ALA A 113 16.45 -6.67 -4.56
CA ALA A 113 16.98 -5.38 -4.09
C ALA A 113 17.31 -4.42 -5.25
N SER A 114 17.90 -4.93 -6.33
CA SER A 114 18.24 -4.16 -7.53
C SER A 114 17.03 -3.62 -8.30
N THR A 115 15.83 -4.16 -8.09
CA THR A 115 14.61 -3.66 -8.74
C THR A 115 13.97 -2.50 -7.96
N VAL A 116 14.32 -2.35 -6.67
CA VAL A 116 13.81 -1.28 -5.80
C VAL A 116 14.82 -0.16 -5.66
N VAL A 117 16.11 -0.48 -5.59
CA VAL A 117 17.20 0.48 -5.48
C VAL A 117 18.21 0.22 -6.59
N GLU A 118 18.47 1.24 -7.39
CA GLU A 118 19.37 1.16 -8.55
C GLU A 118 20.76 0.63 -8.14
N GLU A 119 21.29 -0.31 -8.92
CA GLU A 119 22.60 -0.94 -8.71
C GLU A 119 22.79 -1.62 -7.34
N ALA A 120 21.72 -1.94 -6.61
CA ALA A 120 21.83 -2.61 -5.33
C ALA A 120 22.06 -4.12 -5.51
N THR A 121 23.04 -4.66 -4.79
CA THR A 121 23.41 -6.10 -4.84
C THR A 121 22.76 -6.94 -3.73
N GLY A 122 21.99 -6.32 -2.85
CA GLY A 122 21.28 -6.96 -1.75
C GLY A 122 20.72 -5.93 -0.76
N THR A 123 20.05 -6.38 0.29
CA THR A 123 19.33 -5.52 1.24
C THR A 123 20.23 -4.47 1.90
N SER A 124 21.39 -4.87 2.44
CA SER A 124 22.30 -3.95 3.13
C SER A 124 22.88 -2.90 2.17
N ASP A 125 23.19 -3.29 0.94
CA ASP A 125 23.69 -2.39 -0.09
C ASP A 125 22.61 -1.41 -0.58
N ALA A 126 21.37 -1.89 -0.74
CA ALA A 126 20.21 -1.06 -1.06
C ALA A 126 19.99 0.03 0.00
N LEU A 127 19.97 -0.32 1.29
CA LEU A 127 19.81 0.65 2.38
C LEU A 127 20.93 1.69 2.41
N ARG A 128 22.18 1.25 2.24
CA ARG A 128 23.34 2.15 2.18
C ARG A 128 23.21 3.14 1.01
N LYS A 129 22.87 2.66 -0.18
CA LYS A 129 22.70 3.49 -1.39
C LYS A 129 21.53 4.46 -1.24
N PHE A 130 20.41 3.99 -0.70
CA PHE A 130 19.23 4.81 -0.47
C PHE A 130 19.49 5.95 0.51
N ASN A 131 20.17 5.67 1.63
CA ASN A 131 20.55 6.69 2.61
C ASN A 131 21.51 7.74 2.03
N ALA A 132 22.38 7.34 1.10
CA ALA A 132 23.27 8.27 0.40
C ALA A 132 22.55 9.09 -0.69
N LYS A 133 21.60 8.46 -1.41
CA LYS A 133 20.85 9.07 -2.52
C LYS A 133 19.44 8.46 -2.57
N GLN A 134 18.46 9.16 -2.01
CA GLN A 134 17.06 8.72 -2.03
C GLN A 134 16.50 8.60 -3.46
N GLN A 135 17.06 9.35 -4.42
CA GLN A 135 16.73 9.26 -5.84
C GLN A 135 17.14 7.93 -6.51
N ALA A 136 17.91 7.08 -5.81
CA ALA A 136 18.20 5.72 -6.28
C ALA A 136 17.00 4.77 -6.10
N PHE A 137 15.96 5.18 -5.35
CA PHE A 137 14.74 4.43 -5.21
C PHE A 137 13.94 4.46 -6.52
N GLN A 138 13.70 3.29 -7.08
CA GLN A 138 12.96 3.10 -8.32
C GLN A 138 11.47 3.20 -8.05
N ARG A 139 10.76 3.84 -8.98
CA ARG A 139 9.31 4.07 -8.92
C ARG A 139 8.65 3.58 -10.21
N PRO A 140 7.42 3.06 -10.16
CA PRO A 140 6.59 2.94 -8.97
C PRO A 140 6.90 1.72 -8.11
N VAL A 141 6.54 1.79 -6.82
CA VAL A 141 6.45 0.63 -5.92
C VAL A 141 5.13 0.70 -5.18
N THR A 142 4.32 -0.35 -5.31
CA THR A 142 3.06 -0.50 -4.57
C THR A 142 3.29 -1.47 -3.42
N VAL A 143 2.87 -1.11 -2.21
CA VAL A 143 3.10 -1.88 -0.99
C VAL A 143 1.78 -2.11 -0.27
N ASP A 144 1.47 -3.37 0.02
CA ASP A 144 0.40 -3.78 0.94
C ASP A 144 1.06 -4.09 2.29
N TRP A 145 0.92 -3.15 3.23
CA TRP A 145 1.54 -3.27 4.55
C TRP A 145 0.89 -4.34 5.41
N ASN A 146 -0.39 -4.64 5.18
CA ASN A 146 -1.14 -5.61 5.97
C ASN A 146 -0.76 -7.05 5.59
N ASN A 147 -0.66 -7.32 4.28
CA ASN A 147 -0.32 -8.65 3.78
C ASN A 147 1.20 -8.88 3.59
N GLY A 148 2.02 -7.86 3.85
CA GLY A 148 3.47 -7.94 3.72
C GLY A 148 3.91 -8.21 2.28
N ARG A 149 3.30 -7.52 1.32
CA ARG A 149 3.57 -7.69 -0.12
C ARG A 149 3.95 -6.38 -0.76
N ALA A 150 4.79 -6.44 -1.77
CA ALA A 150 5.08 -5.30 -2.62
C ALA A 150 5.19 -5.72 -4.09
N VAL A 151 4.89 -4.78 -4.98
CA VAL A 151 4.98 -4.91 -6.43
C VAL A 151 5.81 -3.73 -6.94
N VAL A 152 6.79 -4.02 -7.78
CA VAL A 152 7.64 -3.02 -8.43
C VAL A 152 7.15 -2.84 -9.85
N GLY A 153 7.01 -1.59 -10.30
CA GLY A 153 6.52 -1.29 -11.64
C GLY A 153 5.00 -1.29 -11.74
N ASP A 154 4.52 -1.46 -12.96
CA ASP A 154 3.12 -1.24 -13.37
C ASP A 154 2.48 -2.48 -14.01
N ASP A 155 2.95 -3.68 -13.65
CA ASP A 155 2.32 -4.93 -14.08
C ASP A 155 0.88 -5.01 -13.54
N GLU A 156 -0.08 -4.85 -14.43
CA GLU A 156 -1.50 -4.84 -14.10
C GLU A 156 -1.95 -6.12 -13.39
N SER A 157 -1.43 -7.28 -13.78
CA SER A 157 -1.81 -8.55 -13.16
C SER A 157 -1.28 -8.67 -11.74
N GLU A 158 -0.06 -8.21 -11.47
CA GLU A 158 0.49 -8.18 -10.12
C GLU A 158 -0.22 -7.16 -9.22
N LEU A 159 -0.52 -5.96 -9.75
CA LEU A 159 -1.26 -4.92 -9.04
C LEU A 159 -2.68 -5.37 -8.69
N MET A 160 -3.40 -5.98 -9.64
CA MET A 160 -4.74 -6.49 -9.38
C MET A 160 -4.74 -7.65 -8.37
N ARG A 161 -3.70 -8.49 -8.34
CA ARG A 161 -3.52 -9.51 -7.29
C ARG A 161 -3.18 -8.90 -5.94
N LEU A 162 -2.58 -7.72 -5.89
CA LEU A 162 -2.31 -7.00 -4.64
C LEU A 162 -3.58 -6.37 -4.08
N VAL A 163 -4.40 -5.72 -4.91
CA VAL A 163 -5.65 -5.09 -4.44
C VAL A 163 -6.73 -6.13 -4.05
N ARG A 164 -6.76 -7.30 -4.70
CA ARG A 164 -7.75 -8.35 -4.40
C ARG A 164 -7.51 -9.09 -3.07
N THR A 165 -6.35 -8.94 -2.44
CA THR A 165 -6.07 -9.54 -1.13
C THR A 165 -6.61 -8.73 0.04
N LEU A 166 -7.19 -7.56 -0.23
CA LEU A 166 -7.99 -6.83 0.74
C LEU A 166 -9.18 -7.70 1.15
N PRO A 167 -9.39 -7.98 2.44
CA PRO A 167 -10.58 -8.69 2.88
C PRO A 167 -11.81 -7.91 2.37
N LYS A 168 -12.65 -8.58 1.57
CA LYS A 168 -14.04 -8.15 1.46
C LYS A 168 -14.58 -8.22 2.87
N GLU A 169 -15.14 -7.13 3.37
CA GLU A 169 -15.77 -7.07 4.69
C GLU A 169 -16.70 -8.29 4.83
N THR A 170 -16.22 -9.34 5.48
CA THR A 170 -17.02 -10.53 5.78
C THR A 170 -17.82 -10.15 7.01
N ASP A 171 -19.07 -9.78 6.78
CA ASP A 171 -20.09 -9.77 7.82
C ASP A 171 -20.02 -11.11 8.57
N GLN A 172 -19.65 -11.03 9.84
CA GLN A 172 -19.77 -12.17 10.74
C GLN A 172 -21.27 -12.43 10.94
N VAL A 173 -21.66 -13.66 10.61
CA VAL A 173 -22.98 -14.27 10.78
C VAL A 173 -23.55 -14.16 12.20
#